data_AF-V9IG67-F1
#
_entry.id   AF-V9IG67-F1
#
_cell.length_a   1.000
_cell.length_b   1.000
_cell.length_c   1.000
_cell.angle_alpha   90.00
_cell.angle_beta   90.00
_cell.angle_gamma   90.00
#
_symmetry.space_group_name_H-M   'P 1'
#
loop_
_entity.id
_entity.type
_entity.pdbx_description
1 polymer ?
#
loop_
_entity_poly.entity_id
_entity_poly.type
_entity_poly.pdbx_seq_one_letter_code
_entity_poly.pdbx_strand_id
1 'polypeptide(L)' 'MSVLVQYVVVRGDLLKTMDWPIGAVIAQACHACTAVTHLFYNDNYTQAYLANLDVMHKVVLEVSISRNYMYYRY' A
#
# COMPACT_ATOMS: atom_id res chain seq x y z
N MET A 1 -23.90 3.04 -7.31
CA MET A 1 -22.78 2.15 -6.95
C MET A 1 -21.74 2.94 -6.17
N SER A 2 -21.31 2.45 -5.02
CA SER A 2 -20.07 2.93 -4.39
C SER A 2 -18.87 2.35 -5.14
N VAL A 3 -17.88 3.19 -5.46
CA VAL A 3 -16.62 2.74 -6.06
C VAL A 3 -15.72 2.25 -4.92
N LEU A 4 -15.25 0.99 -5.01
CA LEU A 4 -14.28 0.44 -4.06
C LEU A 4 -12.86 0.77 -4.52
N VAL A 5 -12.03 1.20 -3.58
CA VAL A 5 -10.66 1.63 -3.84
C VAL A 5 -9.71 0.92 -2.89
N GLN A 6 -8.64 0.35 -3.44
CA GLN A 6 -7.52 -0.13 -2.64
C GLN A 6 -6.48 0.98 -2.49
N TYR A 7 -6.37 1.53 -1.28
CA TYR A 7 -5.32 2.48 -0.94
C TYR A 7 -4.02 1.74 -0.63
N VAL A 8 -2.92 2.18 -1.23
CA VAL A 8 -1.58 1.65 -1.00
C VAL A 8 -0.72 2.77 -0.45
N VAL A 9 -0.42 2.70 0.84
CA VAL A 9 0.42 3.71 1.49
C VAL A 9 1.87 3.27 1.45
N VAL A 10 2.72 4.05 0.79
CA VAL A 10 4.15 3.78 0.62
C VAL A 10 5.00 4.78 1.41
N ARG A 11 6.10 4.29 2.00
CA ARG A 11 7.07 5.16 2.67
C ARG A 11 7.96 5.86 1.64
N GLY A 12 7.71 7.14 1.40
CA GLY A 12 8.49 7.97 0.49
C GLY A 12 9.91 8.25 0.98
N ASP A 13 10.12 8.27 2.29
CA ASP A 13 11.43 8.46 2.90
C ASP A 13 12.41 7.32 2.61
N LEU A 14 11.90 6.11 2.32
CA LEU A 14 12.74 5.00 1.85
C LEU A 14 13.45 5.35 0.54
N LEU A 15 12.74 5.98 -0.40
CA LEU A 15 13.30 6.39 -1.70
C LEU A 15 14.14 7.66 -1.57
N LYS A 16 13.61 8.68 -0.90
CA LYS A 16 14.15 10.04 -0.93
C LYS A 16 15.31 10.27 0.04
N THR A 17 15.37 9.50 1.13
CA THR A 17 16.26 9.76 2.26
C THR A 17 17.08 8.55 2.69
N MET A 18 16.63 7.34 2.37
CA MET A 18 17.29 6.10 2.76
C MET A 18 17.84 5.30 1.56
N ASP A 19 17.81 5.90 0.36
CA ASP A 19 18.40 5.36 -0.88
C ASP A 19 17.93 3.93 -1.24
N TRP A 20 16.70 3.57 -0.89
CA TRP A 20 16.14 2.29 -1.32
C TRP A 20 15.99 2.27 -2.85
N PRO A 21 16.32 1.15 -3.53
CA PRO A 21 16.02 1.00 -4.94
C PRO A 21 14.51 1.11 -5.19
N ILE A 22 14.12 1.81 -6.27
CA ILE A 22 12.69 1.94 -6.63
C ILE A 22 11.99 0.58 -6.77
N GLY A 23 12.70 -0.41 -7.32
CA GLY A 23 12.20 -1.79 -7.43
C GLY A 23 11.88 -2.43 -6.07
N ALA A 24 12.63 -2.10 -5.02
CA ALA A 24 12.36 -2.62 -3.67
C ALA A 24 11.06 -2.04 -3.09
N VAL A 25 10.80 -0.75 -3.30
CA VAL A 25 9.55 -0.11 -2.84
C VAL A 25 8.34 -0.62 -3.62
N ILE A 26 8.48 -0.81 -4.94
CA ILE A 26 7.45 -1.45 -5.76
C ILE A 26 7.15 -2.87 -5.27
N ALA A 27 8.19 -3.67 -5.01
CA ALA A 27 8.02 -5.03 -4.51
C ALA A 27 7.26 -5.08 -3.18
N GLN A 28 7.53 -4.15 -2.25
CA GLN A 28 6.79 -4.05 -0.99
C GLN A 28 5.32 -3.66 -1.21
N ALA A 29 5.03 -2.72 -2.11
CA ALA A 29 3.67 -2.34 -2.45
C ALA A 29 2.89 -3.53 -3.05
N CYS A 30 3.50 -4.28 -3.98
CA CYS A 30 2.93 -5.50 -4.54
C CYS A 30 2.68 -6.56 -3.46
N HIS A 31 3.66 -6.81 -2.59
CA HIS A 31 3.54 -7.75 -1.49
C HIS A 31 2.38 -7.38 -0.54
N ALA A 32 2.25 -6.10 -0.17
CA ALA A 32 1.16 -5.62 0.66
C ALA A 32 -0.23 -5.80 0.00
N CYS A 33 -0.36 -5.51 -1.30
CA CYS A 33 -1.61 -5.72 -2.03
C CYS A 33 -2.02 -7.19 -2.04
N THR A 34 -1.08 -8.09 -2.34
CA THR A 34 -1.32 -9.55 -2.34
C THR A 34 -1.65 -10.06 -0.95
N ALA A 35 -0.93 -9.61 0.09
CA ALA A 35 -1.16 -10.02 1.47
C ALA A 35 -2.56 -9.64 1.96
N VAL A 36 -3.01 -8.39 1.77
CA VAL A 36 -4.38 -7.98 2.12
C VAL A 36 -5.43 -8.78 1.36
N THR A 37 -5.20 -9.01 0.07
CA THR A 37 -6.12 -9.80 -0.76
C THR A 37 -6.25 -11.23 -0.24
N HIS A 38 -5.14 -11.84 0.18
CA HIS A 38 -5.12 -13.19 0.74
C HIS A 38 -5.78 -13.25 2.13
N LEU A 39 -5.39 -12.34 3.04
CA LEU A 39 -5.88 -12.32 4.42
C LEU A 39 -7.38 -12.05 4.52
N PHE A 40 -7.89 -11.17 3.65
CA PHE A 40 -9.28 -10.75 3.67
C PHE A 40 -10.06 -11.25 2.46
N TYR A 41 -9.61 -12.36 1.86
CA TYR A 41 -10.22 -12.87 0.63
C TYR A 41 -11.74 -13.02 0.77
N ASN A 42 -12.23 -13.58 1.88
CA ASN A 42 -13.66 -13.80 2.11
C ASN A 42 -14.43 -12.58 2.63
N ASP A 43 -13.79 -11.42 2.82
CA ASP A 43 -14.49 -10.19 3.21
C ASP A 43 -15.38 -9.68 2.06
N ASN A 44 -16.57 -9.21 2.41
CA ASN A 44 -17.56 -8.77 1.42
C ASN A 44 -17.05 -7.64 0.51
N TYR A 45 -16.26 -6.70 1.04
CA TYR A 45 -15.69 -5.61 0.25
C TYR A 45 -14.54 -6.10 -0.62
N THR A 46 -13.69 -7.00 -0.13
CA THR A 46 -12.64 -7.62 -0.94
C THR A 46 -13.24 -8.39 -2.12
N GLN A 47 -14.26 -9.21 -1.87
CA GLN A 47 -14.97 -9.95 -2.94
C GLN A 47 -15.59 -8.99 -3.97
N ALA A 48 -16.30 -7.95 -3.51
CA ALA A 48 -16.91 -6.96 -4.41
C ALA A 48 -15.88 -6.18 -5.24
N TYR A 49 -14.71 -5.88 -4.66
CA TYR A 49 -13.59 -5.24 -5.36
C TYR A 49 -12.97 -6.17 -6.41
N LEU A 50 -12.77 -7.47 -6.09
CA LEU A 50 -12.20 -8.46 -7.01
C LEU A 50 -13.16 -8.88 -8.13
N ALA A 51 -14.47 -8.84 -7.89
CA ALA A 51 -15.49 -9.21 -8.87
C ALA A 51 -15.53 -8.28 -10.10
N ASN A 52 -14.99 -7.06 -9.97
CA ASN A 52 -15.03 -6.05 -11.02
C ASN A 52 -13.62 -5.68 -11.50
N LEU A 53 -12.91 -6.67 -12.05
CA LEU A 53 -11.49 -6.57 -12.42
C LEU A 53 -11.17 -5.35 -13.31
N ASP A 54 -12.02 -5.08 -14.30
CA ASP A 54 -11.82 -4.01 -15.29
C ASP A 54 -11.92 -2.59 -14.70
N VAL A 55 -12.53 -2.46 -13.51
CA VAL A 55 -12.72 -1.17 -12.82
C VAL A 55 -12.05 -1.15 -11.45
N MET A 56 -11.18 -2.13 -11.15
CA MET A 56 -10.39 -2.12 -9.93
C MET A 56 -9.53 -0.85 -9.86
N HIS A 57 -9.80 -0.02 -8.87
CA HIS A 57 -9.09 1.24 -8.68
C HIS A 57 -8.11 1.15 -7.52
N LYS A 58 -6.84 1.53 -7.78
CA LYS A 58 -5.80 1.63 -6.76
C LYS A 58 -5.31 3.06 -6.65
N VAL A 59 -5.21 3.56 -5.43
CA VAL A 59 -4.65 4.88 -5.14
C VAL A 59 -3.41 4.71 -4.29
N VAL A 60 -2.27 5.21 -4.78
CA VAL A 60 -1.01 5.17 -4.04
C VAL A 60 -0.82 6.50 -3.32
N LEU A 61 -0.64 6.44 -2.02
CA LEU A 61 -0.36 7.60 -1.17
C LEU A 61 1.04 7.49 -0.58
N GLU A 62 1.74 8.62 -0.50
CA GLU A 62 3.04 8.67 0.15
C GLU A 62 2.90 9.08 1.61
N VAL A 63 3.63 8.41 2.50
CA VAL A 63 3.91 8.85 3.86
C VAL A 63 5.41 8.98 4.06
N SER A 64 5.84 9.96 4.84
CA SER A 64 7.24 10.11 5.26
C SER A 64 7.32 10.08 6.78
N ILE A 65 8.21 9.28 7.34
CA ILE A 65 8.58 9.40 8.76
C ILE A 65 9.64 10.50 8.86
N SER A 66 9.38 11.53 9.66
CA SER A 66 10.43 12.53 9.96
C SER A 66 11.53 11.83 10.76
N ARG A 67 12.81 12.07 10.42
CA ARG A 67 13.95 11.52 11.17
C ARG A 67 13.87 11.81 12.68
N ASN A 68 13.23 12.92 13.08
CA ASN A 68 13.06 13.27 14.49
C ASN A 68 12.19 12.24 15.25
N TYR A 69 11.21 11.58 14.62
CA TYR A 69 10.39 10.55 15.29
C TYR A 69 11.15 9.23 15.55
N MET A 70 12.27 8.99 14.87
CA MET A 70 13.14 7.84 15.17
C MET A 70 13.98 8.07 16.45
N TYR A 71 14.28 9.34 16.80
CA TYR A 71 15.08 9.67 17.98
C TYR A 71 14.29 9.61 19.30
N TYR A 72 12.96 9.73 19.27
CA TYR A 72 12.12 9.69 20.48
C TYR A 72 11.61 8.28 20.85
N ARG A 73 12.23 7.22 20.35
CA ARG A 73 11.77 5.84 20.56
C ARG A 73 12.75 4.94 21.29
N TYR A 74 13.68 5.53 22.05
CA TYR A 74 14.54 4.86 23.02
C TYR A 74 14.38 5.47 24.40
#